data_AF-A0A2V2UHP0-F1
#
_entry.id   AF-A0A2V2UHP0-F1
#
_cell.length_a   1.000
_cell.length_b   1.000
_cell.length_c   1.000
_cell.angle_alpha   90.00
_cell.angle_beta   90.00
_cell.angle_gamma   90.00
#
_symmetry.space_group_name_H-M   'P 1'
#
loop_
_entity.id
_entity.type
_entity.pdbx_description
1 polymer ?
#
loop_
_entity_poly.entity_id
_entity_poly.type
_entity_poly.pdbx_seq_one_letter_code
_entity_poly.pdbx_strand_id
1 'polypeptide(L)' 'MSNFENERGIPIITNTSLNVMNQPICLSPVDALSTFCSTGMDGIGIGNYLLQK' A
#
# COMPACT_ATOMS: atom_id res chain seq x y z
N MET A 1 3.29 -10.35 9.95
CA MET A 1 2.34 -10.07 11.04
C MET A 1 3.03 -9.93 12.39
N SER A 2 3.93 -10.85 12.77
CA SER A 2 4.63 -10.83 14.07
C SER A 2 5.33 -9.50 14.37
N ASN A 3 6.00 -8.87 13.38
CA ASN A 3 6.62 -7.55 13.60
C ASN A 3 5.59 -6.46 13.90
N PHE A 4 4.46 -6.45 13.19
CA PHE A 4 3.39 -5.48 13.41
C PHE A 4 2.72 -5.68 14.78
N GLU A 5 2.52 -6.93 15.19
CA GLU A 5 2.03 -7.28 16.53
C GLU A 5 2.98 -6.80 17.63
N ASN A 6 4.28 -7.00 17.47
CA ASN A 6 5.27 -6.55 18.43
C ASN A 6 5.27 -5.02 18.61
N GLU A 7 4.98 -4.28 17.53
CA GLU A 7 4.93 -2.81 17.56
C GLU A 7 3.58 -2.26 18.04
N ARG A 8 2.46 -2.91 17.70
CA ARG A 8 1.08 -2.38 17.90
C ARG A 8 0.27 -3.13 18.95
N GLY A 9 0.74 -4.27 19.43
CA GLY A 9 0.06 -5.16 20.40
C GLY A 9 -1.11 -5.97 19.85
N ILE A 10 -1.56 -5.70 18.61
CA ILE A 10 -2.67 -6.38 17.96
C ILE A 10 -2.27 -6.74 16.52
N PRO A 11 -2.31 -8.03 16.12
CA PRO A 11 -1.86 -8.49 14.81
C PRO A 11 -2.92 -8.32 13.71
N ILE A 12 -3.51 -7.14 13.54
CA ILE A 12 -4.59 -6.89 12.56
C ILE A 12 -4.17 -5.82 11.54
N ILE A 13 -4.31 -6.14 10.25
CA ILE A 13 -4.08 -5.22 9.12
C ILE A 13 -5.29 -5.27 8.20
N THR A 14 -5.73 -4.11 7.73
CA THR A 14 -6.80 -4.01 6.73
C THR A 14 -6.21 -4.18 5.33
N ASN A 15 -6.70 -5.19 4.62
CA ASN A 15 -6.40 -5.38 3.20
C ASN A 15 -7.59 -4.88 2.37
N THR A 16 -7.33 -3.96 1.45
CA THR A 16 -8.30 -3.45 0.48
C THR A 16 -7.65 -3.43 -0.90
N SER A 17 -8.44 -3.26 -1.96
CA SER A 17 -7.93 -3.16 -3.32
C SER A 17 -6.97 -1.98 -3.46
N LEU A 18 -5.84 -2.20 -4.14
CA LEU A 18 -4.93 -1.12 -4.53
C LEU A 18 -5.44 -0.48 -5.82
N ASN A 19 -6.36 0.48 -5.67
CA ASN A 19 -6.91 1.29 -6.75
C ASN A 19 -7.43 2.64 -6.24
N VAL A 20 -7.74 3.52 -7.19
CA VAL A 20 -8.59 4.69 -6.94
C VAL A 20 -10.06 4.28 -7.18
N MET A 21 -11.00 4.91 -6.49
CA MET A 21 -12.43 4.68 -6.72
C MET A 21 -12.78 4.80 -8.21
N ASN A 22 -13.55 3.83 -8.73
CA ASN A 22 -13.91 3.69 -10.14
C ASN A 22 -12.76 3.36 -11.10
N GLN A 23 -11.58 2.97 -10.61
CA GLN A 23 -10.49 2.43 -11.42
C GLN A 23 -10.33 0.92 -11.19
N PRO A 24 -9.84 0.16 -12.18
CA PRO A 24 -9.47 -1.24 -11.97
C PRO A 24 -8.36 -1.38 -10.93
N ILE A 25 -8.20 -2.60 -10.40
CA ILE A 25 -7.08 -2.93 -9.52
C ILE A 25 -5.77 -2.74 -10.31
N CYS A 26 -4.76 -2.19 -9.64
CA CYS A 26 -3.41 -2.06 -10.17
C CYS A 26 -2.85 -3.41 -10.66
N LEU A 27 -2.28 -3.46 -11.87
CA LEU A 27 -1.67 -4.66 -12.46
C LEU A 27 -0.19 -4.50 -12.83
N SER A 28 0.39 -3.31 -12.63
CA SER A 28 1.79 -3.04 -12.93
C SER A 28 2.44 -2.11 -11.89
N PRO A 29 3.77 -2.12 -11.73
CA PRO A 29 4.47 -1.16 -10.87
C PRO A 29 4.17 0.31 -11.23
N VAL A 30 3.92 0.58 -12.52
CA VAL A 30 3.57 1.93 -13.00
C VAL A 30 2.18 2.34 -12.50
N ASP A 31 1.20 1.43 -12.53
CA ASP A 31 -0.14 1.70 -11.99
C ASP A 31 -0.11 1.90 -10.46
N ALA A 32 0.74 1.14 -9.76
CA ALA A 32 0.95 1.25 -8.33
C ALA A 32 1.50 2.65 -7.96
N LEU A 33 2.51 3.11 -8.71
CA LEU A 33 3.07 4.44 -8.55
C LEU A 33 2.06 5.54 -8.89
N SER A 34 1.29 5.40 -9.96
CA SER A 34 0.23 6.35 -10.32
C SER A 34 -0.82 6.46 -9.20
N THR A 35 -1.25 5.33 -8.65
CA THR A 35 -2.19 5.26 -7.52
C THR A 35 -1.59 5.89 -6.27
N PHE A 36 -0.32 5.61 -5.94
CA PHE A 36 0.37 6.22 -4.81
C PHE A 36 0.49 7.75 -4.93
N CYS A 37 0.89 8.23 -6.11
CA CYS A 37 1.03 9.67 -6.36
C CYS A 37 -0.31 10.40 -6.29
N SER A 38 -1.39 9.79 -6.77
CA SER A 38 -2.74 10.39 -6.86
C SER A 38 -3.59 10.27 -5.59
N THR A 39 -3.11 9.57 -4.56
CA THR A 39 -3.84 9.35 -3.29
C THR A 39 -3.12 9.95 -2.09
N GLY A 40 -3.78 9.94 -0.93
CA GLY A 40 -3.21 10.38 0.36
C GLY A 40 -2.39 9.32 1.08
N MET A 41 -1.87 8.29 0.39
CA MET A 41 -1.04 7.26 1.03
C MET A 41 0.31 7.83 1.51
N ASP A 42 0.71 7.45 2.72
CA ASP A 42 1.98 7.90 3.34
C ASP A 42 3.21 7.16 2.77
N GLY A 43 3.03 5.93 2.30
CA GLY A 43 4.10 5.15 1.67
C GLY A 43 3.59 3.98 0.82
N ILE A 44 4.45 3.47 -0.06
CA ILE A 44 4.17 2.30 -0.89
C ILE A 44 5.39 1.38 -0.99
N GLY A 45 5.16 0.07 -0.83
CA GLY A 45 6.16 -0.97 -1.04
C GLY A 45 5.95 -1.68 -2.39
N ILE A 46 6.99 -1.74 -3.22
CA ILE A 46 6.98 -2.43 -4.52
C ILE A 46 8.23 -3.31 -4.62
N GLY A 47 8.06 -4.63 -4.45
CA GLY A 47 9.20 -5.55 -4.37
C GLY A 47 10.14 -5.17 -3.22
N ASN A 48 11.41 -4.92 -3.52
CA ASN A 48 12.44 -4.54 -2.55
C ASN A 48 12.56 -3.02 -2.32
N TYR A 49 11.64 -2.23 -2.87
CA TYR A 49 11.66 -0.76 -2.77
C TYR A 49 10.53 -0.27 -1.89
N LEU A 50 10.84 0.71 -1.05
CA LEU A 50 9.89 1.45 -0.21
C LEU A 50 9.99 2.93 -0.57
N LEU A 51 8.87 3.55 -0.93
CA LEU A 51 8.75 4.99 -1.18
C LEU A 51 7.88 5.61 -0.09
N GLN A 52 8.22 6.84 0.32
CA GLN A 52 7.50 7.63 1.31
C GLN A 52 7.35 9.07 0.78
N LYS A 53 6.23 9.72 1.11
CA LYS A 53 6.00 11.15 0.77
C LYS A 53 6.66 12.10 1.76
#